data_AF-A0A1G1GRM8-F1
#
_entry.id   AF-A0A1G1GRM8-F1
#
_cell.length_a   1.000
_cell.length_b   1.000
_cell.length_c   1.000
_cell.angle_alpha   90.00
_cell.angle_beta   90.00
_cell.angle_gamma   90.00
#
_symmetry.space_group_name_H-M   'P 1'
#
loop_
_entity.id
_entity.type
_entity.pdbx_description
1 polymer ?
#
loop_
_entity_poly.entity_id
_entity_poly.type
_entity_poly.pdbx_seq_one_letter_code
_entity_poly.pdbx_strand_id
1 'polypeptide(L)'
;MSINDYIINLETSINSFPIVASYNLNIDRKTADIAFISGQIEFRDGSILDFKEFIESSENKIEKFKYGYNFRRGPDIFFRYNNAPDPNAKVVKTFPHHKHLHNGKIVESSLIEIKEILEEIERIYITETETDK
;
A
#
# COMPACT_ATOMS: atom_id res chain seq x y z
N MET A 1 -11.49 13.17 -11.65
CA MET A 1 -10.08 13.01 -11.24
C MET A 1 -9.39 12.22 -12.33
N SER A 2 -8.30 12.74 -12.89
CA SER A 2 -7.51 12.05 -13.90
C SER A 2 -6.48 11.11 -13.27
N ILE A 3 -5.92 10.20 -14.05
CA ILE A 3 -4.76 9.39 -13.62
C ILE A 3 -3.59 10.28 -13.19
N ASN A 4 -3.39 11.44 -13.83
CA ASN A 4 -2.33 12.37 -13.42
C ASN A 4 -2.58 12.93 -12.02
N ASP A 5 -3.83 13.34 -11.74
CA ASP A 5 -4.20 13.84 -10.41
C ASP A 5 -4.00 12.75 -9.34
N TYR A 6 -4.31 11.49 -9.69
CA TYR A 6 -4.06 10.36 -8.81
C TYR A 6 -2.58 10.18 -8.48
N ILE A 7 -1.71 10.22 -9.50
CA ILE A 7 -0.25 10.10 -9.32
C ILE A 7 0.28 11.26 -8.48
N ILE A 8 -0.16 12.49 -8.72
CA ILE A 8 0.23 13.67 -7.93
C ILE A 8 -0.19 13.49 -6.46
N ASN A 9 -1.40 13.01 -6.20
CA ASN A 9 -1.89 12.75 -4.84
C ASN A 9 -1.11 11.62 -4.15
N LEU A 10 -0.74 10.58 -4.90
CA LEU A 10 0.11 9.48 -4.44
C LEU A 10 1.48 10.01 -4.01
N GLU A 11 2.16 10.76 -4.87
CA GLU A 11 3.46 11.37 -4.55
C GLU A 11 3.38 12.38 -3.41
N THR A 12 2.34 13.20 -3.38
CA THR A 12 2.11 14.17 -2.29
C THR A 12 1.92 13.44 -0.96
N SER A 13 1.18 12.33 -0.96
CA SER A 13 0.98 11.51 0.24
C SER A 13 2.32 10.93 0.70
N ILE A 14 3.09 10.30 -0.19
CA ILE A 14 4.41 9.70 0.16
C ILE A 14 5.35 10.77 0.74
N ASN A 15 5.50 11.91 0.06
CA ASN A 15 6.39 12.99 0.48
C ASN A 15 5.96 13.70 1.78
N SER A 16 4.71 13.50 2.24
CA SER A 16 4.22 14.10 3.48
C SER A 16 4.68 13.38 4.75
N PHE A 17 5.24 12.17 4.65
CA PHE A 17 5.67 11.37 5.80
C PHE A 17 7.19 11.51 6.04
N PRO A 18 7.62 12.08 7.17
CA PRO A 18 9.04 12.27 7.48
C PRO A 18 9.83 10.96 7.59
N ILE A 19 9.17 9.85 7.90
CA ILE A 19 9.81 8.52 8.01
C ILE A 19 10.26 7.95 6.67
N VAL A 20 9.78 8.50 5.54
CA VAL A 20 10.19 8.09 4.20
C VAL A 20 11.63 8.58 3.96
N ALA A 21 12.51 7.66 3.58
CA ALA A 21 13.90 7.95 3.22
C ALA A 21 14.05 8.11 1.71
N SER A 22 13.45 7.22 0.93
CA SER A 22 13.46 7.26 -0.53
C SER A 22 12.22 6.55 -1.07
N TYR A 23 11.86 6.84 -2.33
CA TYR A 23 10.86 6.05 -3.04
C TYR A 23 11.15 6.02 -4.53
N ASN A 24 10.62 5.01 -5.21
CA ASN A 24 10.52 4.98 -6.66
C ASN A 24 9.09 4.65 -7.09
N LEU A 25 8.72 5.15 -8.28
CA LEU A 25 7.45 4.87 -8.93
C LEU A 25 7.72 4.41 -10.37
N ASN A 26 7.03 3.35 -10.76
CA ASN A 26 6.87 2.92 -12.14
C ASN A 26 5.40 3.08 -12.54
N ILE A 27 5.15 3.85 -13.59
CA ILE A 27 3.83 4.18 -14.10
C ILE A 27 3.68 3.55 -15.49
N ASP A 28 2.89 2.49 -15.58
CA ASP A 28 2.65 1.74 -16.79
C ASP A 28 1.20 1.98 -17.25
N ARG A 29 1.02 2.94 -18.17
CA ARG A 29 -0.28 3.27 -18.76
C ARG A 29 -0.69 2.19 -19.75
N LYS A 30 -1.77 1.48 -19.43
CA LYS A 30 -2.34 0.43 -20.29
C LYS A 30 -3.25 1.01 -21.35
N THR A 31 -4.03 2.01 -20.99
CA THR A 31 -4.89 2.79 -21.90
C THR A 31 -4.88 4.26 -21.46
N ALA A 32 -5.72 5.10 -22.08
CA ALA A 32 -5.93 6.47 -21.61
C ALA A 32 -6.51 6.50 -20.18
N ASP A 33 -7.34 5.51 -19.85
CA ASP A 33 -8.12 5.44 -18.62
C ASP A 33 -7.63 4.38 -17.63
N ILE A 34 -6.67 3.51 -18.00
CA ILE A 34 -6.16 2.45 -17.13
C ILE A 34 -4.65 2.60 -16.93
N ALA A 35 -4.20 2.54 -15.68
CA ALA A 35 -2.79 2.51 -15.32
C ALA A 35 -2.47 1.43 -14.29
N PHE A 36 -1.30 0.84 -14.45
CA PHE A 36 -0.63 0.04 -13.43
C PHE A 36 0.47 0.88 -12.80
N ILE A 37 0.37 1.11 -11.51
CA ILE A 37 1.35 1.87 -10.72
C ILE A 37 2.01 0.88 -9.77
N SER A 38 3.33 0.92 -9.68
CA SER A 38 4.08 0.08 -8.75
C SER A 38 5.30 0.82 -8.25
N GLY A 39 5.84 0.40 -7.12
CA GLY A 39 6.99 1.05 -6.57
C GLY A 39 7.45 0.43 -5.27
N GLN A 40 8.46 1.08 -4.71
CA GLN A 40 9.00 0.76 -3.42
C GLN A 40 9.21 2.06 -2.65
N ILE A 41 8.88 2.04 -1.36
CA ILE A 41 9.16 3.10 -0.41
C ILE A 41 10.11 2.53 0.62
N GLU A 42 11.28 3.14 0.77
CA GLU A 42 12.25 2.83 1.82
C GLU A 42 12.06 3.80 2.98
N PHE A 43 12.03 3.26 4.20
CA PHE A 43 11.91 4.06 5.42
C PHE A 43 13.25 4.20 6.14
N ARG A 44 13.36 5.18 7.03
CA ARG A 44 14.61 5.52 7.73
C ARG A 44 15.15 4.43 8.67
N ASP A 45 14.33 3.47 9.07
CA ASP A 45 14.74 2.26 9.81
C ASP A 45 15.20 1.10 8.91
N GLY A 46 15.26 1.30 7.60
CA GLY A 46 15.58 0.26 6.61
C GLY A 46 14.44 -0.72 6.34
N SER A 47 13.25 -0.51 6.89
CA SER A 47 12.04 -1.21 6.46
C SER A 47 11.58 -0.71 5.09
N ILE A 48 10.78 -1.52 4.40
CA ILE A 48 10.40 -1.30 3.01
C ILE A 48 8.92 -1.62 2.82
N LEU A 49 8.22 -0.75 2.08
CA LEU A 49 6.90 -1.01 1.53
C LEU A 49 7.02 -1.25 0.01
N ASP A 50 6.86 -2.49 -0.43
CA ASP A 50 6.65 -2.79 -1.86
C ASP A 50 5.17 -2.65 -2.19
N PHE A 51 4.82 -1.96 -3.26
CA PHE A 51 3.41 -1.78 -3.60
C PHE A 51 3.11 -1.84 -5.09
N LYS A 52 1.84 -2.13 -5.37
CA LYS A 52 1.26 -2.14 -6.70
C LYS A 52 -0.23 -1.80 -6.65
N GLU A 53 -0.69 -1.05 -7.63
CA GLU A 53 -2.07 -0.61 -7.80
C GLU A 53 -2.43 -0.70 -9.28
N PHE A 54 -3.59 -1.27 -9.59
CA PHE A 54 -4.25 -1.09 -10.86
C PHE A 54 -5.41 -0.14 -10.64
N ILE A 55 -5.41 0.93 -11.42
CA ILE A 55 -6.43 1.97 -11.36
C ILE A 55 -7.11 2.14 -12.72
N GLU A 56 -8.38 2.50 -12.67
CA GLU A 56 -9.18 2.89 -13.83
C GLU A 56 -9.84 4.25 -13.56
N SER A 57 -9.81 5.13 -14.55
CA SER A 57 -10.51 6.41 -14.57
C SER A 57 -11.84 6.23 -15.28
N SER A 58 -12.95 6.33 -14.55
CA SER A 58 -14.30 6.24 -15.10
C SER A 58 -15.21 7.29 -14.46
N GLU A 59 -16.09 7.91 -15.26
CA GLU A 59 -17.11 8.86 -14.79
C GLU A 59 -16.59 9.93 -13.81
N ASN A 60 -15.42 10.51 -14.12
CA ASN A 60 -14.72 11.50 -13.30
C ASN A 60 -14.20 11.01 -11.94
N LYS A 61 -14.11 9.71 -11.71
CA LYS A 61 -13.53 9.09 -10.49
C LYS A 61 -12.39 8.14 -10.86
N ILE A 62 -11.52 7.91 -9.89
CA ILE A 62 -10.49 6.87 -9.98
C ILE A 62 -10.95 5.69 -9.14
N GLU A 63 -11.01 4.52 -9.74
CA GLU A 63 -11.26 3.25 -9.07
C GLU A 63 -9.94 2.46 -8.96
N LYS A 64 -9.57 2.06 -7.74
CA LYS A 64 -8.46 1.13 -7.47
C LYS A 64 -9.00 -0.30 -7.39
N PHE A 65 -9.12 -0.95 -8.54
CA PHE A 65 -9.76 -2.27 -8.62
C PHE A 65 -8.84 -3.44 -8.22
N LYS A 66 -7.52 -3.24 -8.23
CA LYS A 66 -6.56 -4.25 -7.74
C LYS A 66 -5.37 -3.62 -7.06
N TYR A 67 -4.93 -4.19 -5.94
CA TYR A 67 -3.77 -3.68 -5.23
C TYR A 67 -3.03 -4.75 -4.43
N GLY A 68 -1.80 -4.41 -4.04
CA GLY A 68 -1.04 -5.13 -3.05
C GLY A 68 0.01 -4.22 -2.42
N TYR A 69 0.11 -4.24 -1.09
CA TYR A 69 1.09 -3.51 -0.30
C TYR A 69 1.74 -4.50 0.66
N ASN A 70 3.07 -4.62 0.59
CA ASN A 70 3.85 -5.58 1.36
C ASN A 70 4.87 -4.82 2.21
N PHE A 71 4.61 -4.71 3.51
CA PHE A 71 5.52 -4.06 4.45
C PHE A 71 6.46 -5.09 5.07
N ARG A 72 7.77 -4.87 4.94
CA ARG A 72 8.80 -5.83 5.35
C ARG A 72 10.05 -5.16 5.90
N ARG A 73 10.83 -5.88 6.69
CA ARG A 73 12.22 -5.54 7.05
C ARG A 73 13.09 -6.72 6.69
N GLY A 74 14.01 -6.54 5.74
CA GLY A 74 14.76 -7.66 5.16
C GLY A 74 13.81 -8.72 4.55
N PRO A 75 13.94 -10.01 4.92
CA PRO A 75 13.06 -11.09 4.45
C PRO A 75 11.72 -11.16 5.20
N ASP A 76 11.58 -10.49 6.34
CA ASP A 76 10.44 -10.64 7.22
C ASP A 76 9.30 -9.71 6.83
N ILE A 77 8.14 -10.29 6.50
CA ILE A 77 6.92 -9.55 6.18
C ILE A 77 6.16 -9.26 7.48
N PHE A 78 5.94 -7.99 7.77
CA PHE A 78 5.20 -7.54 8.95
C PHE A 78 3.69 -7.61 8.68
N PHE A 79 3.28 -7.11 7.54
CA PHE A 79 1.91 -7.27 7.04
C PHE A 79 1.83 -7.10 5.53
N ARG A 80 0.72 -7.59 4.97
CA ARG A 80 0.39 -7.39 3.56
C ARG A 80 -1.09 -7.11 3.36
N TYR A 81 -1.41 -5.94 2.80
CA TYR A 81 -2.75 -5.62 2.33
C TYR A 81 -2.88 -6.01 0.86
N ASN A 82 -3.92 -6.74 0.47
CA ASN A 82 -4.22 -6.98 -0.95
C ASN A 82 -5.67 -7.39 -1.16
N ASN A 83 -6.13 -7.34 -2.41
CA ASN A 83 -7.43 -7.84 -2.82
C ASN A 83 -7.33 -8.96 -3.88
N ALA A 84 -6.22 -9.72 -3.89
CA ALA A 84 -6.12 -10.88 -4.76
C ALA A 84 -7.17 -11.93 -4.35
N PRO A 85 -7.68 -12.74 -5.30
CA PRO A 85 -8.65 -13.80 -5.02
C PRO A 85 -7.98 -15.00 -4.32
N ASP A 86 -7.40 -14.77 -3.14
CA ASP A 86 -6.75 -15.77 -2.30
C ASP A 86 -7.80 -16.70 -1.68
N PRO A 87 -7.76 -18.02 -1.96
CA PRO A 87 -8.69 -18.98 -1.37
C PRO A 87 -8.71 -18.96 0.16
N ASN A 88 -7.57 -18.70 0.82
CA ASN A 88 -7.48 -18.64 2.28
C ASN A 88 -8.18 -17.39 2.84
N ALA A 89 -8.28 -16.32 2.05
CA ALA A 89 -8.92 -15.08 2.46
C ALA A 89 -10.47 -15.15 2.39
N LYS A 90 -11.06 -16.21 1.84
CA LYS A 90 -12.53 -16.39 1.83
C LYS A 90 -13.15 -16.50 3.22
N VAL A 91 -12.33 -16.69 4.26
CA VAL A 91 -12.76 -16.74 5.67
C VAL A 91 -13.18 -15.36 6.22
N VAL A 92 -12.69 -14.26 5.62
CA VAL A 92 -13.03 -12.90 6.08
C VAL A 92 -14.24 -12.36 5.33
N LYS A 93 -15.11 -11.59 6.02
CA LYS A 93 -16.35 -11.07 5.42
C LYS A 93 -16.11 -10.01 4.35
N THR A 94 -14.96 -9.36 4.40
CA THR A 94 -14.57 -8.28 3.50
C THR A 94 -13.91 -8.76 2.21
N PHE A 95 -13.89 -10.08 1.95
CA PHE A 95 -13.34 -10.65 0.72
C PHE A 95 -13.92 -9.93 -0.53
N PRO A 96 -13.08 -9.48 -1.47
CA PRO A 96 -11.68 -9.87 -1.65
C PRO A 96 -10.67 -9.08 -0.80
N HIS A 97 -11.07 -8.00 -0.13
CA HIS A 97 -10.17 -7.15 0.65
C HIS A 97 -9.78 -7.81 1.96
N HIS A 98 -8.47 -7.97 2.18
CA HIS A 98 -7.94 -8.61 3.38
C HIS A 98 -6.52 -8.15 3.69
N LYS A 99 -6.11 -8.37 4.94
CA LYS A 99 -4.74 -8.11 5.42
C LYS A 99 -4.14 -9.41 5.97
N HIS A 100 -2.93 -9.73 5.53
CA HIS A 100 -2.10 -10.76 6.14
C HIS A 100 -1.24 -10.13 7.24
N LEU A 101 -1.14 -10.78 8.39
CA LEU A 101 -0.26 -10.38 9.50
C LEU A 101 0.97 -11.29 9.56
N HIS A 102 2.04 -10.80 10.19
CA HIS A 102 3.30 -11.55 10.38
C HIS A 102 3.11 -12.95 10.98
N ASN A 103 2.14 -13.12 11.87
CA ASN A 103 1.82 -14.41 12.50
C ASN A 103 0.99 -15.36 11.61
N GLY A 104 0.84 -15.04 10.32
CA GLY A 104 0.09 -15.84 9.34
C GLY A 104 -1.43 -15.68 9.41
N LYS A 105 -1.98 -14.85 10.30
CA LYS A 105 -3.43 -14.59 10.34
C LYS A 105 -3.86 -13.71 9.17
N ILE A 106 -5.03 -14.02 8.63
CA ILE A 106 -5.74 -13.16 7.68
C ILE A 106 -6.87 -12.46 8.44
N VAL A 107 -6.92 -11.13 8.35
CA VAL A 107 -7.93 -10.29 9.01
C VAL A 107 -8.70 -9.46 8.01
N GLU A 108 -9.90 -9.03 8.43
CA GLU A 108 -10.76 -8.14 7.67
C GLU A 108 -10.05 -6.81 7.38
N SER A 109 -10.31 -6.27 6.20
CA SER A 109 -9.80 -4.99 5.72
C SER A 109 -10.71 -4.49 4.62
N SER A 110 -10.77 -3.19 4.41
CA SER A 110 -11.46 -2.59 3.26
C SER A 110 -10.49 -2.31 2.12
N LEU A 111 -11.02 -1.73 1.03
CA LEU A 111 -10.17 -0.90 0.18
C LEU A 111 -9.41 0.09 1.07
N ILE A 112 -8.11 0.22 0.84
CA ILE A 112 -7.21 1.02 1.66
C ILE A 112 -6.37 1.93 0.78
N GLU A 113 -6.20 3.17 1.23
CA GLU A 113 -5.34 4.13 0.56
C GLU A 113 -3.91 4.07 1.11
N ILE A 114 -2.94 4.43 0.27
CA ILE A 114 -1.53 4.39 0.65
C ILE A 114 -1.24 5.25 1.89
N LYS A 115 -1.95 6.38 2.04
CA LYS A 115 -1.81 7.27 3.19
C LYS A 115 -2.12 6.54 4.50
N GLU A 116 -3.19 5.76 4.55
CA GLU A 116 -3.58 5.00 5.75
C GLU A 116 -2.53 3.95 6.12
N ILE A 117 -1.89 3.36 5.10
CA ILE A 117 -0.78 2.40 5.29
C ILE A 117 0.47 3.11 5.82
N LEU A 118 0.81 4.27 5.27
CA LEU A 118 1.95 5.07 5.73
C LEU A 118 1.75 5.55 7.17
N GLU A 119 0.53 5.93 7.56
CA GLU A 119 0.17 6.25 8.95
C GLU A 119 0.32 5.03 9.87
N GLU A 120 -0.02 3.82 9.41
CA GLU A 120 0.21 2.60 10.19
C GLU A 120 1.70 2.33 10.39
N ILE A 121 2.51 2.46 9.34
CA ILE A 121 3.96 2.24 9.39
C ILE A 121 4.63 3.27 10.30
N GLU A 122 4.22 4.54 10.24
CA GLU A 122 4.73 5.59 11.12
C GLU A 122 4.44 5.31 12.60
N ARG A 123 3.25 4.80 12.93
CA ARG A 123 2.94 4.38 14.30
C ARG A 123 3.84 3.23 14.78
N ILE A 124 4.12 2.26 13.91
CA ILE A 124 5.04 1.15 14.22
C ILE A 124 6.44 1.70 14.48
N TYR A 125 6.95 2.57 13.59
CA TYR A 125 8.25 3.21 13.72
C TYR A 125 8.39 3.97 15.05
N ILE A 126 7.41 4.81 15.39
CA ILE A 126 7.43 5.59 16.65
C ILE A 126 7.48 4.65 17.85
N THR A 127 6.62 3.63 17.87
CA THR A 127 6.55 2.68 19.00
C THR A 127 7.87 1.94 19.22
N GLU A 128 8.53 1.48 18.14
CA GLU A 128 9.84 0.82 18.24
C GLU A 128 10.92 1.77 18.78
N THR A 129 10.92 3.04 18.34
CA THR A 129 11.90 4.04 18.83
C THR A 129 11.69 4.49 20.27
N GLU A 130 10.48 4.37 20.81
CA GLU A 130 10.20 4.64 22.22
C GLU A 130 10.61 3.49 23.13
N THR A 131 10.53 2.23 22.66
CA THR A 131 10.96 1.06 23.44
C THR A 131 12.49 0.89 23.53
N ASP A 132 13.25 1.51 22.63
CA ASP A 132 14.72 1.49 22.63
C ASP A 132 15.36 2.63 23.48
N LYS A 133 14.54 3.44 24.18
CA LYS A 133 14.99 4.49 25.12
C LYS A 133 14.81 4.08 26.58
#